data_AF-A0A924BR82-F1
#
_entry.id   AF-A0A924BR82-F1
#
_cell.length_a   1.000
_cell.length_b   1.000
_cell.length_c   1.000
_cell.angle_alpha   90.00
_cell.angle_beta   90.00
_cell.angle_gamma   90.00
#
_symmetry.space_group_name_H-M   'P 1'
#
loop_
_entity.id
_entity.type
_entity.pdbx_description
1 polymer ?
#
loop_
_entity_poly.entity_id
_entity_poly.type
_entity_poly.pdbx_seq_one_letter_code
_entity_poly.pdbx_strand_id
1 'polypeptide(L)'
;SNPHRILFFWHTIGNKFLTFLSNMFTNLNLTDMETCYKLFNRKMIQSLDLKENRFGFEPEVTAKISRIPKVRIYEVGISYYGRTYEEGKKIGWKDGFRAIYCIVKYNLFS
;
A
#
# COMPACT_ATOMS: atom_id res chain seq x y z
N SER A 1 16.65 1.41 -18.65
CA SER A 1 16.25 2.27 -17.51
C SER A 1 15.45 3.43 -18.07
N ASN A 2 14.14 3.47 -17.81
CA ASN A 2 13.34 4.63 -18.20
C ASN A 2 13.67 5.81 -17.27
N PRO A 3 13.71 7.05 -17.78
CA PRO A 3 13.86 8.23 -16.94
C PRO A 3 12.71 8.26 -15.91
N HIS A 4 13.06 8.47 -14.64
CA HIS A 4 12.11 8.56 -13.54
C HIS A 4 12.53 9.68 -12.58
N ARG A 5 11.55 10.38 -11.98
CA ARG A 5 11.82 11.41 -10.97
C ARG A 5 12.33 10.72 -9.71
N ILE A 6 13.47 11.18 -9.19
CA ILE A 6 14.03 10.64 -7.95
C ILE A 6 13.13 11.02 -6.77
N LEU A 7 12.69 10.02 -6.00
CA LEU A 7 11.89 10.20 -4.79
C LEU A 7 12.78 10.54 -3.60
N PHE A 8 12.21 11.22 -2.60
CA PHE A 8 12.91 11.50 -1.34
C PHE A 8 13.39 10.22 -0.66
N PHE A 9 14.68 10.13 -0.36
CA PHE A 9 15.35 8.94 0.19
C PHE A 9 14.61 8.33 1.40
N TRP A 10 14.34 9.14 2.44
CA TRP A 10 13.67 8.67 3.66
C TRP A 10 12.24 8.19 3.43
N HIS A 11 11.52 8.78 2.47
CA HIS A 11 10.22 8.27 2.07
C HIS A 11 10.33 6.91 1.38
N THR A 12 11.31 6.75 0.50
CA THR A 12 11.57 5.49 -0.17
C THR A 12 11.90 4.38 0.83
N ILE A 13 12.75 4.66 1.83
CA ILE A 13 13.06 3.70 2.90
C ILE A 13 11.81 3.39 3.74
N GLY A 14 11.02 4.41 4.10
CA GLY A 14 9.77 4.21 4.84
C GLY A 14 8.77 3.32 4.09
N ASN A 15 8.52 3.58 2.81
CA ASN A 15 7.61 2.77 1.99
C ASN A 15 8.12 1.33 1.81
N LYS A 16 9.44 1.15 1.64
CA LYS A 16 10.06 -0.19 1.59
C LYS A 16 9.87 -0.94 2.89
N PHE A 17 10.00 -0.27 4.03
CA PHE A 17 9.76 -0.86 5.34
C PHE A 17 8.29 -1.26 5.53
N LEU A 18 7.34 -0.40 5.16
CA LEU A 18 5.90 -0.72 5.20
C LEU A 18 5.57 -1.91 4.29
N THR A 19 6.13 -1.93 3.08
CA THR A 19 5.96 -3.04 2.13
C THR A 19 6.53 -4.34 2.70
N PHE A 20 7.73 -4.30 3.28
CA PHE A 20 8.35 -5.45 3.93
C PHE A 20 7.45 -6.01 5.06
N LEU A 21 6.96 -5.14 5.95
CA LEU A 21 6.04 -5.56 7.01
C LEU A 21 4.76 -6.17 6.43
N SER A 22 4.16 -5.53 5.44
CA SER A 22 2.96 -6.05 4.80
C SER A 22 3.19 -7.44 4.20
N ASN A 23 4.26 -7.62 3.43
CA ASN A 23 4.62 -8.90 2.82
C ASN A 23 4.82 -10.00 3.87
N MET A 24 5.47 -9.67 4.99
CA MET A 24 5.68 -10.62 6.09
C MET A 24 4.35 -11.15 6.66
N PHE A 25 3.34 -10.28 6.79
CA PHE A 25 2.05 -10.68 7.35
C PHE A 25 1.09 -11.30 6.32
N THR A 26 1.11 -10.82 5.07
CA THR A 26 0.21 -11.31 4.01
C THR A 26 0.76 -12.51 3.26
N ASN A 27 2.05 -12.85 3.48
CA ASN A 27 2.81 -13.82 2.70
C ASN A 27 2.78 -13.51 1.18
N LEU A 28 2.74 -12.23 0.84
CA LEU A 28 2.90 -11.73 -0.53
C LEU A 28 4.34 -11.27 -0.76
N ASN A 29 4.71 -11.07 -2.02
CA ASN A 29 6.01 -10.53 -2.41
C ASN A 29 5.84 -9.32 -3.35
N LEU A 30 5.21 -8.26 -2.83
CA LEU A 30 5.03 -7.00 -3.56
C LEU A 30 6.31 -6.16 -3.50
N THR A 31 6.64 -5.46 -4.59
CA THR A 31 7.79 -4.52 -4.59
C THR A 31 7.40 -3.18 -3.97
N ASP A 32 6.13 -2.79 -4.10
CA ASP A 32 5.54 -1.65 -3.41
C ASP A 32 4.09 -1.96 -3.06
N MET A 33 3.76 -1.96 -1.77
CA MET A 33 2.39 -2.13 -1.30
C MET A 33 1.61 -0.82 -1.34
N GLU A 34 2.27 0.31 -1.09
CA GLU A 34 1.70 1.66 -0.93
C GLU A 34 1.66 2.43 -2.26
N THR A 35 1.33 1.72 -3.34
CA THR A 35 1.36 2.27 -4.71
C THR A 35 0.25 3.29 -4.95
N CYS A 36 -0.82 3.26 -4.15
CA CYS A 36 -1.99 4.13 -4.29
C CYS A 36 -2.65 4.04 -5.68
N TYR A 37 -2.35 3.00 -6.45
CA TYR A 37 -2.89 2.76 -7.78
C TYR A 37 -3.14 1.27 -7.99
N LYS A 38 -4.26 0.80 -7.45
CA LYS A 38 -4.69 -0.60 -7.50
C LYS A 38 -5.97 -0.73 -8.31
N LEU A 39 -6.02 -1.79 -9.13
CA LEU A 39 -7.19 -2.14 -9.93
C LEU A 39 -7.78 -3.44 -9.39
N PHE A 40 -9.10 -3.46 -9.20
CA PHE A 40 -9.80 -4.60 -8.64
C PHE A 40 -10.98 -5.01 -9.50
N ASN A 41 -11.32 -6.29 -9.48
CA ASN A 41 -12.62 -6.73 -9.96
C ASN A 41 -13.71 -6.12 -9.07
N ARG A 42 -14.73 -5.50 -9.68
CA ARG A 42 -15.81 -4.83 -8.96
C ARG A 42 -16.51 -5.73 -7.93
N LYS A 43 -16.80 -6.98 -8.27
CA LYS A 43 -17.50 -7.90 -7.35
C LYS A 43 -16.63 -8.25 -6.14
N MET A 44 -15.34 -8.41 -6.37
CA MET A 44 -14.36 -8.71 -5.32
C MET A 44 -14.22 -7.56 -4.34
N ILE A 45 -13.98 -6.33 -4.83
CA ILE A 45 -13.78 -5.18 -3.93
C ILE A 45 -15.05 -4.84 -3.14
N GLN A 46 -16.24 -5.00 -3.74
CA GLN A 46 -17.52 -4.76 -3.06
C GLN A 46 -17.87 -5.81 -2.02
N SER A 47 -17.27 -7.00 -2.08
CA SER A 47 -17.44 -8.02 -1.03
C SER A 47 -16.63 -7.75 0.24
N LEU A 48 -15.70 -6.78 0.21
CA LEU A 48 -14.86 -6.43 1.35
C LEU A 48 -15.51 -5.32 2.19
N ASP A 49 -15.60 -5.53 3.50
CA ASP A 49 -16.01 -4.52 4.47
C ASP A 49 -14.83 -3.60 4.81
N LEU A 50 -14.58 -2.56 4.00
CA LEU A 50 -13.44 -1.63 4.18
C LEU A 50 -13.80 -0.49 5.14
N LYS A 51 -12.93 -0.22 6.12
CA LYS A 51 -13.20 0.72 7.23
C LYS A 51 -12.20 1.86 7.33
N GLU A 52 -10.97 1.65 6.88
CA GLU A 52 -9.93 2.66 6.95
C GLU A 52 -10.14 3.73 5.89
N ASN A 53 -9.73 4.94 6.27
CA ASN A 53 -9.75 6.11 5.40
C ASN A 53 -8.32 6.57 5.13
N ARG A 54 -8.16 7.39 4.09
CA ARG A 54 -6.86 7.98 3.70
C ARG A 54 -5.83 6.88 3.44
N PHE A 55 -4.64 7.00 4.03
CA PHE A 55 -3.51 6.11 3.78
C PHE A 55 -3.68 4.71 4.39
N GLY A 56 -4.53 4.55 5.41
CA GLY A 56 -4.79 3.23 6.02
C GLY A 56 -5.53 2.25 5.11
N PHE A 57 -6.17 2.75 4.05
CA PHE A 57 -6.90 1.95 3.07
C PHE A 57 -5.99 0.92 2.37
N GLU A 58 -4.79 1.33 1.96
CA GLU A 58 -3.87 0.51 1.18
C GLU A 58 -3.42 -0.76 1.94
N PRO A 59 -3.00 -0.66 3.22
CA PRO A 59 -2.76 -1.82 4.07
C PRO A 59 -3.99 -2.71 4.26
N GLU A 60 -5.17 -2.12 4.53
CA GLU A 60 -6.40 -2.87 4.81
C GLU A 60 -6.84 -3.69 3.60
N VAL A 61 -6.94 -3.05 2.43
CA VAL A 61 -7.39 -3.72 1.21
C VAL A 61 -6.41 -4.81 0.81
N THR A 62 -5.10 -4.57 0.93
CA THR A 62 -4.06 -5.57 0.61
C THR A 62 -4.17 -6.78 1.53
N ALA A 63 -4.33 -6.57 2.85
CA ALA A 63 -4.49 -7.65 3.82
C ALA A 63 -5.78 -8.46 3.64
N LYS A 64 -6.87 -7.81 3.23
CA LYS A 64 -8.15 -8.50 3.00
C LYS A 64 -8.15 -9.28 1.68
N ILE A 65 -7.60 -8.69 0.62
CA ILE A 65 -7.45 -9.35 -0.67
C ILE A 65 -6.54 -10.57 -0.56
N SER A 66 -5.42 -10.49 0.16
CA SER A 66 -4.47 -11.61 0.28
C SER A 66 -5.07 -12.87 0.89
N ARG A 67 -6.17 -12.74 1.65
CA ARG A 67 -6.88 -13.86 2.28
C ARG A 67 -7.97 -14.47 1.40
N ILE A 68 -8.33 -13.83 0.30
CA ILE A 68 -9.34 -14.39 -0.61
C ILE A 68 -8.71 -15.61 -1.31
N PRO A 69 -9.32 -16.80 -1.19
CA PRO A 69 -8.77 -18.00 -1.78
C PRO A 69 -8.72 -17.87 -3.32
N LYS A 70 -7.60 -18.30 -3.91
CA LYS A 70 -7.38 -18.33 -5.37
C LYS A 70 -7.40 -16.94 -6.04
N VAL A 71 -7.19 -15.86 -5.28
CA VAL A 71 -7.00 -14.54 -5.89
C VAL A 71 -5.68 -14.51 -6.65
N ARG A 72 -5.67 -13.83 -7.81
CA ARG A 72 -4.47 -13.59 -8.62
C ARG A 72 -4.10 -12.13 -8.49
N ILE A 73 -2.91 -11.87 -7.98
CA ILE A 73 -2.36 -10.52 -7.79
C ILE A 73 -1.21 -10.34 -8.77
N TYR A 74 -1.24 -9.26 -9.53
CA TYR A 74 -0.23 -8.91 -10.51
C TYR A 74 0.29 -7.51 -10.21
N GLU A 75 1.60 -7.34 -10.31
CA GLU A 75 2.25 -6.04 -10.20
C GLU A 75 2.69 -5.58 -11.60
N VAL A 76 2.30 -4.36 -11.96
CA VAL A 76 2.63 -3.76 -13.26
C VAL A 76 3.42 -2.49 -12.99
N GLY A 77 4.60 -2.37 -13.61
CA GLY A 77 5.44 -1.20 -13.45
C GLY A 77 4.76 0.07 -13.97
N ILE A 78 4.76 1.12 -13.16
CA ILE A 78 4.24 2.45 -13.52
C ILE A 78 5.33 3.51 -13.40
N SER A 79 5.19 4.59 -14.18
CA SER A 79 5.98 5.80 -13.98
C SER A 79 5.26 6.73 -13.02
N TYR A 80 5.93 7.13 -11.94
CA TYR A 80 5.35 8.03 -10.93
C TYR A 80 6.14 9.35 -10.86
N TYR A 81 5.41 10.45 -10.95
CA TYR A 81 5.93 11.80 -10.77
C TYR A 81 5.38 12.35 -9.46
N GLY A 82 6.06 12.04 -8.36
CA GLY A 82 5.64 12.45 -7.03
C GLY A 82 5.72 13.96 -6.82
N ARG A 83 4.79 14.48 -6.01
CA ARG A 83 4.79 15.89 -5.58
C ARG A 83 5.79 16.15 -4.46
N THR A 84 6.45 17.31 -4.49
CA THR A 84 7.22 17.84 -3.36
C THR A 84 6.31 18.36 -2.24
N TYR A 85 6.88 18.61 -1.07
CA TYR A 85 6.14 19.25 0.03
C TYR A 85 5.67 20.66 -0.34
N GLU A 86 6.48 21.41 -1.08
CA GLU A 86 6.15 22.74 -1.61
C GLU A 86 5.00 22.67 -2.65
N GLU A 87 4.96 21.61 -3.46
CA GLU A 87 3.85 21.29 -4.39
C GLU A 87 2.58 20.76 -3.65
N GLY A 88 2.55 20.85 -2.31
CA GLY A 88 1.38 20.53 -1.49
C GLY A 88 1.21 19.03 -1.20
N LYS A 89 2.32 18.28 -1.04
CA LYS A 89 2.27 16.90 -0.52
C LYS A 89 1.72 16.89 0.91
N LYS A 90 0.59 16.19 1.11
CA LYS A 90 -0.14 16.16 2.40
C LYS A 90 0.18 14.96 3.30
N ILE A 91 0.97 14.00 2.81
CA ILE A 91 1.33 12.80 3.55
C ILE A 91 2.46 13.12 4.54
N GLY A 92 2.40 12.58 5.74
CA GLY A 92 3.43 12.75 6.76
C GLY A 92 3.70 11.49 7.58
N TRP A 93 4.57 11.62 8.57
CA TRP A 93 4.95 10.53 9.48
C TRP A 93 3.77 9.93 10.24
N LYS A 94 2.75 10.72 10.57
CA LYS A 94 1.50 10.25 11.20
C LYS A 94 0.77 9.22 10.34
N ASP A 95 0.75 9.42 9.01
CA ASP A 95 0.15 8.46 8.09
C ASP A 95 0.95 7.15 8.07
N GLY A 96 2.28 7.22 8.16
CA GLY A 96 3.15 6.04 8.29
C GLY A 96 2.87 5.21 9.56
N PHE A 97 2.74 5.85 10.72
CA PHE A 97 2.35 5.15 11.96
C PHE A 97 0.94 4.54 11.85
N ARG A 98 0.00 5.24 11.20
CA ARG A 98 -1.33 4.69 10.93
C ARG A 98 -1.26 3.47 10.00
N ALA A 99 -0.41 3.50 8.98
CA ALA A 99 -0.21 2.36 8.08
C ALA A 99 0.32 1.14 8.84
N ILE A 100 1.34 1.29 9.69
CA ILE A 100 1.85 0.20 10.54
C ILE A 100 0.73 -0.39 11.41
N TYR A 101 -0.04 0.47 12.07
CA TYR A 101 -1.19 0.04 12.87
C TYR A 101 -2.19 -0.76 12.02
N CYS A 102 -2.51 -0.30 10.80
CA CYS A 102 -3.43 -1.00 9.91
C CYS A 102 -2.85 -2.35 9.46
N ILE A 103 -1.57 -2.44 9.10
CA ILE A 103 -0.90 -3.69 8.75
C ILE A 103 -1.08 -4.70 9.90
N VAL A 104 -0.76 -4.32 11.13
CA VAL A 104 -0.86 -5.23 12.28
C VAL A 104 -2.33 -5.59 12.57
N LYS A 105 -3.21 -4.59 12.68
CA LYS A 105 -4.64 -4.76 12.98
C LYS A 105 -5.30 -5.71 11.99
N TYR A 106 -5.16 -5.41 10.70
CA TYR A 106 -5.88 -6.14 9.66
C TYR A 106 -5.25 -7.47 9.30
N ASN A 107 -3.99 -7.75 9.68
CA ASN A 107 -3.40 -9.07 9.45
C ASN A 107 -3.54 -10.03 10.65
N LEU A 108 -3.65 -9.53 11.88
CA LEU A 108 -3.69 -10.37 13.09
C LEU A 108 -5.08 -10.49 13.73
N PHE A 109 -5.93 -9.46 13.61
CA PHE A 109 -7.17 -9.38 14.39
C PHE A 109 -8.44 -9.26 13.52
N SER A 110 -8.30 -9.39 12.20
CA SER A 110 -9.40 -9.25 11.23
C SER A 110 -9.51 -10.45 10.30
#